data_AF-A0A533WET5-F1
#
_entry.id   AF-A0A533WET5-F1
#
_cell.length_a   1.000
_cell.length_b   1.000
_cell.length_c   1.000
_cell.angle_alpha   90.00
_cell.angle_beta   90.00
_cell.angle_gamma   90.00
#
_symmetry.space_group_name_H-M   'P 1'
#
loop_
_entity.id
_entity.type
_entity.pdbx_description
1 polymer ?
#
loop_
_entity_poly.entity_id
_entity_poly.type
_entity_poly.pdbx_seq_one_letter_code
_entity_poly.pdbx_strand_id
1 'polypeptide(L)' 'MPFLRSNRKPRSARRARKPMQDNWPKVPRGRWLKCTYEKCGFDWLYFGGRRWAECPACHSTIKAAVAQRNYRSSRQ' A
#
# COMPACT_ATOMS: atom_id res chain seq x y z
N MET A 1 40.40 15.31 -18.05
CA MET A 1 39.01 15.15 -17.56
C MET A 1 39.04 14.80 -16.08
N PRO A 2 38.91 15.76 -15.13
CA PRO A 2 38.90 15.42 -13.72
C PRO A 2 37.50 14.93 -13.30
N PHE A 3 37.46 13.71 -12.80
CA PHE A 3 36.28 13.06 -12.26
C PHE A 3 35.74 13.85 -11.06
N LEU A 4 34.49 14.30 -11.16
CA LEU A 4 33.74 14.92 -10.07
C LEU A 4 33.71 13.99 -8.86
N ARG A 5 34.56 14.26 -7.86
CA ARG A 5 34.50 13.61 -6.54
C ARG A 5 33.21 14.04 -5.84
N SER A 6 32.13 13.31 -6.07
CA SER A 6 30.93 13.47 -5.26
C SER A 6 31.29 13.11 -3.80
N ASN A 7 31.03 14.00 -2.85
CA ASN A 7 31.19 13.78 -1.40
C ASN A 7 30.28 12.67 -0.82
N ARG A 8 29.66 11.84 -1.68
CA ARG A 8 28.78 10.75 -1.27
C ARG A 8 29.63 9.56 -0.86
N LYS A 9 29.58 9.26 0.45
CA LYS A 9 30.19 8.07 1.04
C LYS A 9 29.81 6.78 0.28
N PRO A 10 30.71 5.79 0.21
CA PRO A 10 30.47 4.54 -0.50
C PRO A 10 29.20 3.84 0.01
N ARG A 11 28.56 3.06 -0.88
CA ARG A 11 27.26 2.44 -0.63
C ARG A 11 27.27 1.51 0.60
N SER A 12 28.39 0.85 0.86
CA SER A 12 28.65 0.02 2.05
C SER A 12 28.58 0.83 3.35
N ALA A 13 29.28 1.96 3.43
CA ALA A 13 29.27 2.85 4.60
C ALA A 13 27.89 3.47 4.89
N ARG A 14 27.05 3.64 3.84
CA ARG A 14 25.66 4.08 3.99
C ARG A 14 24.73 2.97 4.50
N ARG A 15 25.00 1.70 4.16
CA ARG A 15 24.24 0.54 4.66
C ARG A 15 24.59 0.21 6.11
N ALA A 16 25.87 0.31 6.49
CA ALA A 16 26.35 0.03 7.85
C ALA A 16 25.75 0.95 8.94
N ARG A 17 25.23 2.13 8.56
CA ARG A 17 24.59 3.09 9.47
C ARG A 17 23.11 2.85 9.71
N LYS A 18 22.48 1.91 9.00
CA LYS A 18 21.09 1.56 9.29
C LYS A 18 21.10 0.55 10.43
N PRO A 19 20.52 0.85 11.60
CA PRO A 19 20.32 -0.16 12.62
C PRO A 19 19.55 -1.33 11.99
N MET A 20 19.99 -2.56 12.30
CA MET A 20 19.32 -3.79 11.89
C MET A 20 17.97 -3.80 12.60
N GLN A 21 16.93 -3.32 11.92
CA GLN A 21 15.58 -3.25 12.48
C GLN A 21 14.91 -4.61 12.25
N ASP A 22 15.26 -5.59 13.07
CA ASP A 22 14.78 -6.97 12.96
C ASP A 22 13.27 -7.11 13.16
N ASN A 23 12.62 -6.17 13.85
CA ASN A 23 11.21 -6.29 14.19
C ASN A 23 10.52 -4.93 14.28
N TRP A 24 10.45 -4.21 13.17
CA TRP A 24 9.44 -3.16 13.06
C TRP A 24 8.09 -3.86 12.86
N PRO A 25 7.14 -3.77 13.81
CA PRO A 25 5.80 -4.27 13.57
C PRO A 25 5.29 -3.51 12.36
N LYS A 26 5.19 -4.20 11.22
CA LYS A 26 4.50 -3.68 10.05
C LYS A 26 3.05 -3.57 10.48
N VAL A 27 2.69 -2.41 11.05
CA VAL A 27 1.31 -2.07 11.32
C VAL A 27 0.59 -2.35 10.01
N PRO A 28 -0.37 -3.30 9.99
CA PRO A 28 -1.01 -3.68 8.76
C PRO A 28 -1.69 -2.43 8.22
N ARG A 29 -1.16 -1.89 7.12
CA ARG A 29 -1.69 -0.69 6.49
C ARG A 29 -2.99 -1.08 5.79
N GLY A 30 -4.06 -1.10 6.57
CA GLY A 30 -5.41 -1.27 6.08
C GLY A 30 -5.73 -0.18 5.07
N ARG A 31 -6.37 -0.58 3.96
CA ARG A 31 -6.90 0.36 2.97
C ARG A 31 -8.40 0.28 3.04
N TRP A 32 -9.04 1.43 3.12
CA TRP A 32 -10.48 1.51 2.94
C TRP A 32 -10.82 1.26 1.48
N LEU A 33 -11.73 0.33 1.25
CA LEU A 33 -12.25 -0.05 -0.05
C LEU A 33 -13.75 0.17 -0.06
N LYS A 34 -14.27 0.54 -1.23
CA LYS A 34 -15.70 0.63 -1.51
C LYS A 34 -16.07 -0.38 -2.58
N CYS A 35 -17.15 -1.12 -2.36
CA CYS A 35 -17.63 -2.06 -3.36
C CYS A 35 -17.98 -1.31 -4.65
N THR A 36 -17.49 -1.80 -5.79
CA THR A 36 -17.79 -1.23 -7.11
C THR A 36 -19.09 -1.75 -7.68
N TYR A 37 -19.74 -2.70 -7.01
CA TYR A 37 -21.04 -3.21 -7.42
C TYR A 37 -22.12 -2.18 -7.08
N GLU A 38 -22.85 -1.73 -8.10
CA GLU A 38 -23.80 -0.60 -8.03
C GLU A 38 -24.85 -0.77 -6.93
N LYS A 39 -25.29 -2.01 -6.68
CA LYS A 39 -26.29 -2.32 -5.65
C LYS A 39 -25.73 -2.44 -4.23
N CYS A 40 -24.42 -2.63 -4.07
CA CYS A 40 -23.82 -2.92 -2.77
C CYS A 40 -23.26 -1.66 -2.12
N GLY A 41 -22.32 -0.99 -2.80
CA GLY A 41 -21.70 0.26 -2.30
C GLY A 41 -21.05 0.18 -0.90
N PHE A 42 -20.86 -1.02 -0.34
CA PHE A 42 -20.37 -1.22 1.03
C PHE A 42 -18.90 -0.82 1.17
N ASP A 43 -18.58 -0.15 2.27
CA ASP A 43 -17.23 0.28 2.60
C ASP A 43 -16.63 -0.65 3.66
N TRP A 44 -15.42 -1.16 3.43
CA TRP A 44 -14.73 -2.01 4.41
C TRP A 44 -13.22 -1.77 4.46
N LEU A 45 -12.62 -2.16 5.59
CA LEU A 45 -11.19 -2.06 5.81
C LEU A 45 -10.50 -3.35 5.33
N TYR A 46 -9.69 -3.23 4.29
CA TYR A 46 -8.94 -4.34 3.70
C TYR A 46 -7.49 -4.33 4.18
N PHE A 47 -7.09 -5.38 4.90
CA PHE A 47 -5.73 -5.56 5.41
C PHE A 47 -4.84 -6.43 4.51
N GLY A 48 -5.37 -6.93 3.39
CA GLY A 48 -4.64 -7.85 2.52
C GLY A 48 -3.57 -7.18 1.65
N GLY A 49 -2.59 -7.98 1.22
CA GLY A 49 -1.57 -7.58 0.23
C GLY A 49 -1.90 -8.00 -1.20
N ARG A 50 -3.08 -8.59 -1.45
CA ARG A 50 -3.45 -9.15 -2.76
C ARG A 50 -4.03 -8.05 -3.67
N ARG A 51 -3.97 -8.28 -4.98
CA ARG A 51 -4.54 -7.36 -5.99
C ARG A 51 -6.08 -7.37 -6.01
N TRP A 52 -6.67 -8.44 -5.48
CA TRP A 52 -8.10 -8.66 -5.42
C TRP A 52 -8.56 -8.69 -3.97
N ALA A 53 -9.71 -8.07 -3.71
CA ALA A 53 -10.40 -8.07 -2.45
C ALA A 53 -11.82 -8.62 -2.68
N GLU A 54 -12.31 -9.38 -1.73
CA GLU A 54 -13.68 -9.86 -1.71
C GLU A 54 -14.52 -8.88 -0.88
N CYS A 55 -15.69 -8.51 -1.40
CA CYS A 55 -16.63 -7.69 -0.66
C CYS A 55 -17.34 -8.54 0.41
N PRO A 56 -17.31 -8.19 1.69
CA PRO A 56 -17.95 -8.98 2.75
C PRO A 56 -19.49 -8.96 2.69
N ALA A 57 -20.09 -8.04 1.93
CA ALA A 57 -21.54 -7.91 1.84
C ALA A 57 -22.15 -8.67 0.64
N CYS A 58 -21.46 -8.72 -0.50
CA CYS A 58 -21.97 -9.37 -1.72
C CYS A 58 -21.06 -10.48 -2.27
N HIS A 59 -19.96 -10.79 -1.58
CA HIS A 59 -18.97 -11.79 -1.97
C HIS A 59 -18.41 -11.63 -3.39
N SER A 60 -18.56 -10.43 -3.98
CA SER A 60 -17.99 -10.12 -5.28
C SER A 60 -16.49 -9.90 -5.16
N THR A 61 -15.75 -10.51 -6.08
CA THR A 61 -14.30 -10.33 -6.18
C THR A 61 -13.99 -9.11 -7.04
N ILE A 62 -13.37 -8.11 -6.43
CA ILE A 62 -13.05 -6.85 -7.10
C ILE A 62 -11.58 -6.49 -6.96
N LYS A 63 -11.04 -5.76 -7.92
CA LYS A 63 -9.66 -5.27 -7.84
C LYS A 63 -9.57 -4.24 -6.73
N ALA A 64 -8.69 -4.47 -5.75
CA ALA A 64 -8.50 -3.59 -4.60
C ALA A 64 -8.15 -2.16 -5.03
N ALA A 65 -7.39 -1.98 -6.12
CA ALA A 65 -7.05 -0.65 -6.65
C ALA A 65 -8.25 0.11 -7.25
N VAL A 66 -9.27 -0.60 -7.75
CA VAL A 66 -10.50 0.02 -8.28
C VAL A 66 -11.42 0.36 -7.10
N ALA A 67 -11.60 -0.57 -6.17
CA ALA A 67 -12.38 -0.36 -4.95
C ALA A 67 -11.84 0.80 -4.08
N GLN A 68 -10.50 0.93 -4.01
CA GLN A 68 -9.84 2.04 -3.31
C GLN A 68 -10.05 3.37 -4.03
N ARG A 69 -10.02 3.38 -5.37
CA ARG A 69 -10.34 4.58 -6.16
C ARG A 69 -11.78 5.00 -5.94
N ASN A 70 -12.71 4.05 -5.99
CA ASN A 70 -14.13 4.31 -5.80
C ASN A 70 -14.41 4.92 -4.41
N TYR A 71 -13.78 4.37 -3.36
CA TYR A 71 -13.86 4.92 -2.00
C TYR A 71 -13.39 6.37 -1.91
N ARG A 72 -12.28 6.72 -2.60
CA ARG A 72 -11.75 8.09 -2.63
C ARG A 72 -12.63 9.03 -3.44
N SER A 73 -13.22 8.56 -4.54
CA SER A 73 -14.12 9.34 -5.37
C SER A 73 -15.45 9.64 -4.68
N SER A 74 -16.01 8.71 -3.90
CA SER A 74 -17.30 8.91 -3.23
C SER A 74 -17.27 9.82 -1.99
N ARG A 75 -16.10 10.38 -1.64
CA ARG A 75 -15.92 11.27 -0.48
C ARG A 75 -15.62 12.73 -0.85
N GLN A 76 -15.50 13.03 -2.14
CA GLN A 76 -15.51 14.40 -2.67
C GLN A 76 -16.95 14.77 -3.00
#